data_AF-A0A950NXM4-F1
#
_entry.id   AF-A0A950NXM4-F1
#
_cell.length_a   1.000
_cell.length_b   1.000
_cell.length_c   1.000
_cell.angle_alpha   90.00
_cell.angle_beta   90.00
_cell.angle_gamma   90.00
#
_symmetry.space_group_name_H-M   'P 1'
#
loop_
_entity.id
_entity.type
_entity.pdbx_description
1 polymer ?
#
loop_
_entity_poly.entity_id
_entity_poly.type
_entity_poly.pdbx_seq_one_letter_code
_entity_poly.pdbx_strand_id
1 'polypeptide(L)'
;MIDTPEHRRLEQARTGEIPWKSWGPYLSERQWGTVREDYSANGDAWNYFSHDQARSRAYRWGEDGIAGICDDRQRLCLALALWNGADPILKERIFGLTNGEGNHGEDVKEYWFYLDSTPTHSYLRCQYKYPQRAFPYEDLIATNAARGKQEFEYELLDTGVFEDDRYFDVIVEYAKADHDDILMLLTAINRGPDTATLHMLPTLWCRNTWSWGDEVAKPVLEQADGEPGLASVRVRHPELG
;
A
#
# COMPACT_ATOMS: atom_id res chain seq x y z
N MET A 1 -4.51 20.66 31.44
CA MET A 1 -4.26 20.03 30.13
C MET A 1 -3.70 18.65 30.44
N ILE A 2 -4.23 17.59 29.81
CA ILE A 2 -3.73 16.23 30.06
C ILE A 2 -2.39 16.11 29.35
N ASP A 3 -1.30 15.90 30.09
CA ASP A 3 0.04 15.70 29.53
C ASP A 3 0.24 14.22 29.19
N THR A 4 -0.26 13.79 28.02
CA THR A 4 -0.02 12.43 27.51
C THR A 4 1.30 12.37 26.75
N PRO A 5 1.88 11.17 26.52
CA PRO A 5 3.03 11.02 25.61
C PRO A 5 2.78 11.68 24.26
N GLU A 6 1.57 11.58 23.72
CA GLU A 6 1.22 12.19 22.44
C GLU A 6 1.20 13.72 22.47
N HIS A 7 0.75 14.35 23.57
CA HIS A 7 0.84 15.81 23.71
C HIS A 7 2.30 16.28 23.70
N ARG A 8 3.21 15.53 24.33
CA ARG A 8 4.65 15.83 24.29
C ARG A 8 5.22 15.71 22.88
N ARG A 9 4.89 14.63 22.15
CA ARG A 9 5.34 14.48 20.75
C ARG A 9 4.78 15.57 19.84
N LEU A 10 3.52 15.94 20.02
CA LEU A 10 2.90 17.04 19.27
C LEU A 10 3.60 18.37 19.53
N GLU A 11 3.95 18.67 20.78
CA GLU A 11 4.69 19.88 21.12
C GLU A 11 6.10 19.87 20.52
N GLN A 12 6.83 18.75 20.64
CA GLN A 12 8.15 18.57 20.02
C GLN A 12 8.10 18.75 18.49
N ALA A 13 7.07 18.20 17.83
CA ALA A 13 6.86 18.38 16.40
C ALA A 13 6.51 19.83 16.04
N ARG A 14 5.73 20.52 16.89
CA ARG A 14 5.33 21.92 16.70
C ARG A 14 6.50 22.89 16.86
N THR A 15 7.40 22.64 17.81
CA THR A 15 8.58 23.46 18.06
C THR A 15 9.76 23.10 17.14
N GLY A 16 9.68 21.98 16.43
CA GLY A 16 10.74 21.49 15.55
C GLY A 16 11.89 20.81 16.29
N GLU A 17 11.68 20.42 17.55
CA GLU A 17 12.68 19.70 18.36
C GLU A 17 12.91 18.28 17.84
N ILE A 18 11.81 17.56 17.55
CA ILE A 18 11.85 16.20 17.00
C ILE A 18 10.86 16.12 15.83
N PRO A 19 11.28 15.71 14.63
CA PRO A 19 10.42 15.68 13.45
C PRO A 19 9.58 14.39 13.43
N TRP A 20 8.66 14.24 14.39
CA TRP A 20 7.82 13.04 14.53
C TRP A 20 7.00 12.69 13.27
N LYS A 21 6.70 13.68 12.43
CA LYS A 21 5.94 13.55 11.18
C LYS A 21 6.82 13.36 9.93
N SER A 22 8.12 13.13 10.11
CA SER A 22 9.03 12.82 9.00
C SER A 22 8.72 11.50 8.32
N TRP A 23 8.04 10.59 9.02
CA TRP A 23 7.56 9.30 8.51
C TRP A 23 6.08 9.12 8.84
N GLY A 24 5.30 8.60 7.89
CA GLY A 24 3.88 8.39 8.12
C GLY A 24 3.18 7.70 6.95
N PRO A 25 1.86 7.53 7.02
CA PRO A 25 1.04 6.90 5.98
C PRO A 25 0.80 7.89 4.83
N TYR A 26 1.89 8.33 4.18
CA TYR A 26 1.84 9.28 3.06
C TYR A 26 1.89 8.57 1.70
N LEU A 27 1.98 7.24 1.71
CA LEU A 27 1.85 6.38 0.54
C LEU A 27 0.38 6.25 0.17
N SER A 28 0.05 6.36 -1.12
CA SER A 28 -1.30 6.04 -1.55
C SER A 28 -1.47 4.52 -1.59
N GLU A 29 -2.71 4.07 -1.51
CA GLU A 29 -3.02 2.64 -1.68
C GLU A 29 -3.17 2.28 -3.17
N ARG A 30 -3.35 3.30 -4.03
CA ARG A 30 -3.51 3.24 -5.48
C ARG A 30 -2.95 4.51 -6.13
N GLN A 31 -2.02 4.36 -7.07
CA GLN A 31 -1.39 5.45 -7.83
C GLN A 31 -1.58 5.32 -9.36
N TRP A 32 -2.02 4.15 -9.84
CA TRP A 32 -2.34 3.89 -11.24
C TRP A 32 -3.69 4.51 -11.67
N GLY A 33 -3.85 4.78 -12.97
CA GLY A 33 -5.06 5.36 -13.55
C GLY A 33 -5.32 6.82 -13.15
N THR A 34 -4.27 7.61 -12.92
CA THR A 34 -4.38 8.99 -12.44
C THR A 34 -3.91 10.02 -13.47
N VAL A 35 -4.49 11.22 -13.42
CA VAL A 35 -4.11 12.36 -14.29
C VAL A 35 -2.63 12.74 -14.16
N ARG A 36 -2.01 12.51 -12.99
CA ARG A 36 -0.59 12.82 -12.79
C ARG A 36 0.32 11.90 -13.59
N GLU A 37 -0.11 10.66 -13.80
CA GLU A 37 0.66 9.65 -14.52
C GLU A 37 0.25 9.52 -16.00
N ASP A 38 -0.56 10.46 -16.50
CA ASP A 38 -0.97 10.51 -17.90
C ASP A 38 0.12 11.16 -18.78
N TYR A 39 0.66 10.36 -19.70
CA TYR A 39 1.53 10.83 -20.77
C TYR A 39 1.01 10.40 -22.14
N SER A 40 -0.29 10.09 -22.22
CA SER A 40 -0.97 9.76 -23.47
C SER A 40 -1.03 11.00 -24.37
N ALA A 41 -1.01 10.78 -25.69
CA ALA A 41 -1.12 11.87 -26.65
C ALA A 41 -2.53 12.48 -26.72
N ASN A 42 -3.53 11.77 -26.19
CA ASN A 42 -4.95 12.08 -26.29
C ASN A 42 -5.62 12.47 -24.95
N GLY A 43 -4.88 12.46 -23.83
CA GLY A 43 -5.42 12.80 -22.50
C GLY A 43 -6.25 11.69 -21.86
N ASP A 44 -5.99 10.43 -22.22
CA ASP A 44 -6.67 9.25 -21.66
C ASP A 44 -6.01 8.78 -20.36
N ALA A 45 -6.08 9.62 -19.33
CA ALA A 45 -5.40 9.40 -18.06
C ALA A 45 -5.78 8.09 -17.34
N TRP A 46 -7.03 7.64 -17.51
CA TRP A 46 -7.56 6.48 -16.80
C TRP A 46 -7.07 5.16 -17.40
N ASN A 47 -6.84 5.11 -18.72
CA ASN A 47 -6.39 3.90 -19.40
C ASN A 47 -4.88 3.90 -19.72
N TYR A 48 -4.22 5.06 -19.70
CA TYR A 48 -2.81 5.16 -20.08
C TYR A 48 -1.88 4.35 -19.17
N PHE A 49 -2.09 4.42 -17.85
CA PHE A 49 -1.31 3.70 -16.85
C PHE A 49 -2.23 2.78 -16.04
N SER A 50 -2.53 1.60 -16.59
CA SER A 50 -3.43 0.63 -15.98
C SER A 50 -2.84 -0.07 -14.75
N HIS A 51 -3.71 -0.74 -13.98
CA HIS A 51 -3.31 -1.64 -12.89
C HIS A 51 -2.30 -2.72 -13.34
N ASP A 52 -2.41 -3.24 -14.55
CA ASP A 52 -1.46 -4.24 -15.05
C ASP A 52 -0.05 -3.65 -15.27
N GLN A 53 0.03 -2.44 -15.85
CA GLN A 53 1.29 -1.72 -15.98
C GLN A 53 1.89 -1.34 -14.61
N ALA A 54 1.04 -1.03 -13.62
CA ALA A 54 1.43 -0.63 -12.26
C ALA A 54 2.43 -1.58 -11.59
N ARG A 55 2.39 -2.85 -11.99
CA ARG A 55 3.25 -3.91 -11.46
C ARG A 55 4.67 -3.89 -11.99
N SER A 56 4.89 -3.26 -13.14
CA SER A 56 6.14 -3.37 -13.91
C SER A 56 6.67 -2.03 -14.41
N ARG A 57 5.97 -0.93 -14.16
CA ARG A 57 6.33 0.41 -14.59
C ARG A 57 6.45 1.31 -13.37
N ALA A 58 7.56 2.05 -13.29
CA ALA A 58 7.77 3.01 -12.23
C ALA A 58 6.84 4.22 -12.38
N TYR A 59 6.30 4.68 -11.26
CA TYR A 59 5.60 5.95 -11.16
C TYR A 59 6.58 7.13 -11.15
N ARG A 60 6.12 8.30 -11.61
CA ARG A 60 6.95 9.52 -11.60
C ARG A 60 6.63 10.42 -10.41
N TRP A 61 5.35 10.59 -10.10
CA TRP A 61 4.89 11.64 -9.17
C TRP A 61 4.44 11.12 -7.81
N GLY A 62 4.33 9.81 -7.67
CA GLY A 62 3.86 9.15 -6.46
C GLY A 62 4.44 7.75 -6.33
N GLU A 63 3.99 7.03 -5.32
CA GLU A 63 4.17 5.59 -5.13
C GLU A 63 2.90 5.07 -4.43
N ASP A 64 2.59 3.78 -4.61
CA ASP A 64 1.52 3.10 -3.90
C ASP A 64 1.99 1.84 -3.15
N GLY A 65 1.21 1.40 -2.15
CA GLY A 65 1.46 0.15 -1.45
C GLY A 65 0.51 -0.11 -0.30
N ILE A 66 0.15 -1.39 -0.09
CA ILE A 66 -0.83 -1.79 0.93
C ILE A 66 -0.34 -1.49 2.35
N ALA A 67 -1.10 -0.68 3.08
CA ALA A 67 -0.82 -0.24 4.44
C ALA A 67 0.62 0.30 4.57
N GLY A 68 1.06 1.06 3.56
CA GLY A 68 2.42 1.55 3.47
C GLY A 68 2.68 2.84 4.25
N ILE A 69 3.94 3.02 4.64
CA ILE A 69 4.48 4.28 5.13
C ILE A 69 5.64 4.73 4.25
N CYS A 70 5.94 6.02 4.28
CA CYS A 70 7.13 6.58 3.67
C CYS A 70 7.60 7.82 4.42
N ASP A 71 8.79 8.31 4.07
CA ASP A 71 9.22 9.64 4.51
C ASP A 71 8.31 10.73 3.93
N ASP A 72 8.31 11.92 4.52
CA ASP A 72 7.47 13.07 4.16
C ASP A 72 7.66 13.57 2.72
N ARG A 73 8.68 13.08 2.00
CA ARG A 73 8.90 13.35 0.58
C ARG A 73 8.80 12.11 -0.30
N GLN A 74 8.38 10.97 0.25
CA GLN A 74 8.15 9.69 -0.43
C GLN A 74 9.37 9.24 -1.25
N ARG A 75 10.54 9.28 -0.64
CA ARG A 75 11.81 8.80 -1.22
C ARG A 75 12.07 7.35 -0.87
N LEU A 76 11.76 6.94 0.35
CA LEU A 76 11.87 5.57 0.85
C LEU A 76 10.51 5.11 1.36
N CYS A 77 10.02 4.02 0.80
CA CYS A 77 8.69 3.48 1.06
C CYS A 77 8.82 2.07 1.65
N LEU A 78 7.96 1.77 2.61
CA LEU A 78 7.80 0.45 3.21
C LEU A 78 6.31 0.09 3.17
N ALA A 79 5.97 -1.05 2.59
CA ALA A 79 4.59 -1.53 2.54
C ALA A 79 4.53 -3.05 2.57
N LEU A 80 3.31 -3.57 2.70
CA LEU A 80 3.04 -5.00 2.69
C LEU A 80 2.73 -5.48 1.27
N ALA A 81 3.36 -6.57 0.85
CA ALA A 81 2.90 -7.41 -0.25
C ALA A 81 2.49 -8.79 0.26
N LEU A 82 1.43 -9.36 -0.34
CA LEU A 82 0.86 -10.65 0.04
C LEU A 82 0.77 -11.59 -1.16
N TRP A 83 0.79 -12.90 -0.90
CA TRP A 83 0.43 -13.91 -1.88
C TRP A 83 -0.20 -15.12 -1.21
N ASN A 84 -1.41 -15.48 -1.62
CA ASN A 84 -2.17 -16.63 -1.09
C ASN A 84 -1.79 -17.96 -1.78
N GLY A 85 -0.85 -17.95 -2.74
CA GLY A 85 -0.49 -19.13 -3.53
C GLY A 85 -1.43 -19.43 -4.71
N ALA A 86 -2.54 -18.71 -4.82
CA ALA A 86 -3.55 -18.87 -5.86
C ALA A 86 -3.61 -17.67 -6.83
N ASP A 87 -3.28 -16.47 -6.35
CA ASP A 87 -3.29 -15.26 -7.15
C ASP A 87 -2.22 -15.34 -8.26
N PRO A 88 -2.52 -14.81 -9.46
CA PRO A 88 -1.56 -14.76 -10.56
C PRO A 88 -0.43 -13.74 -10.33
N ILE A 89 -0.59 -12.86 -9.33
CA ILE A 89 0.28 -11.72 -9.06
C ILE A 89 0.44 -11.53 -7.55
N LEU A 90 1.47 -10.80 -7.12
CA LEU A 90 1.55 -10.34 -5.74
C LEU A 90 0.48 -9.28 -5.48
N LYS A 91 -0.15 -9.36 -4.31
CA LYS A 91 -1.08 -8.36 -3.81
C LYS A 91 -0.30 -7.28 -3.07
N GLU A 92 0.13 -6.28 -3.82
CA GLU A 92 1.01 -5.19 -3.36
C GLU A 92 0.34 -3.82 -3.36
N ARG A 93 -0.80 -3.68 -4.05
CA ARG A 93 -1.58 -2.44 -4.21
C ARG A 93 -3.06 -2.73 -4.32
N ILE A 94 -3.88 -1.73 -4.01
CA ILE A 94 -5.33 -1.85 -4.08
C ILE A 94 -5.83 -1.86 -5.52
N PHE A 95 -6.64 -2.86 -5.83
CA PHE A 95 -7.31 -3.02 -7.11
C PHE A 95 -8.64 -2.29 -7.17
N GLY A 96 -9.00 -1.82 -8.35
CA GLY A 96 -10.30 -1.21 -8.62
C GLY A 96 -10.55 -1.13 -10.12
N LEU A 97 -11.64 -0.49 -10.45
CA LEU A 97 -12.08 -0.18 -11.80
C LEU A 97 -11.73 1.28 -12.12
N THR A 98 -11.43 1.53 -13.39
CA THR A 98 -11.38 2.87 -13.96
C THR A 98 -12.79 3.35 -14.31
N ASN A 99 -12.90 4.65 -14.65
CA ASN A 99 -14.17 5.27 -15.02
C ASN A 99 -14.94 4.55 -16.15
N GLY A 100 -14.23 3.87 -17.07
CA GLY A 100 -14.86 3.15 -18.17
C GLY A 100 -15.25 1.70 -17.84
N GLU A 101 -14.73 1.16 -16.74
CA GLU A 101 -14.93 -0.24 -16.35
C GLU A 101 -16.09 -0.40 -15.34
N GLY A 102 -16.35 0.62 -14.51
CA GLY A 102 -17.47 0.62 -13.57
C GLY A 102 -18.75 1.21 -14.17
N ASN A 103 -19.91 0.65 -13.81
CA ASN A 103 -21.22 1.17 -14.23
C ASN A 103 -21.56 2.52 -13.59
N HIS A 104 -20.94 2.85 -12.45
CA HIS A 104 -21.04 4.15 -11.76
C HIS A 104 -19.71 4.93 -11.70
N GLY A 105 -18.68 4.49 -12.44
CA GLY A 105 -17.39 5.17 -12.56
C GLY A 105 -16.23 4.42 -11.89
N GLU A 106 -15.21 5.16 -11.46
CA GLU A 106 -14.10 4.60 -10.68
C GLU A 106 -14.59 3.99 -9.37
N ASP A 107 -14.16 2.77 -9.10
CA ASP A 107 -14.70 1.97 -8.00
C ASP A 107 -13.62 1.03 -7.45
N VAL A 108 -13.47 0.95 -6.14
CA VAL A 108 -12.44 0.10 -5.52
C VAL A 108 -13.05 -1.23 -5.11
N LYS A 109 -12.42 -2.33 -5.50
CA LYS A 109 -12.96 -3.68 -5.32
C LYS A 109 -12.28 -4.46 -4.21
N GLU A 110 -11.97 -3.77 -3.11
CA GLU A 110 -11.15 -4.30 -2.01
C GLU A 110 -11.69 -3.83 -0.65
N TYR A 111 -11.35 -4.56 0.42
CA TYR A 111 -11.79 -4.21 1.78
C TYR A 111 -10.60 -4.03 2.73
N TRP A 112 -10.41 -2.80 3.18
CA TRP A 112 -9.45 -2.43 4.22
C TRP A 112 -10.02 -1.35 5.13
N PHE A 113 -9.50 -1.29 6.35
CA PHE A 113 -10.00 -0.43 7.41
C PHE A 113 -8.83 0.15 8.19
N TYR A 114 -8.78 1.49 8.27
CA TYR A 114 -7.89 2.17 9.22
C TYR A 114 -8.51 2.10 10.62
N LEU A 115 -7.81 1.45 11.54
CA LEU A 115 -8.32 1.15 12.88
C LEU A 115 -7.82 2.13 13.93
N ASP A 116 -6.57 2.60 13.81
CA ASP A 116 -5.98 3.57 14.74
C ASP A 116 -4.89 4.40 14.04
N SER A 117 -4.76 5.66 14.45
CA SER A 117 -3.72 6.57 14.00
C SER A 117 -3.57 7.74 14.96
N THR A 118 -2.43 7.78 15.65
CA THR A 118 -2.04 8.95 16.46
C THR A 118 -1.68 10.15 15.56
N PRO A 119 -1.91 11.40 16.00
CA PRO A 119 -1.58 12.61 15.22
C PRO A 119 -0.12 12.75 14.77
N THR A 120 0.83 12.17 15.52
CA THR A 120 2.25 12.11 15.17
C THR A 120 2.65 10.85 14.40
N HIS A 121 1.68 9.98 14.07
CA HIS A 121 1.92 8.66 13.49
C HIS A 121 2.87 7.80 14.34
N SER A 122 2.91 8.05 15.65
CA SER A 122 3.71 7.25 16.59
C SER A 122 3.14 5.85 16.81
N TYR A 123 1.85 5.69 16.51
CA TYR A 123 1.15 4.41 16.35
C TYR A 123 0.17 4.51 15.17
N LEU A 124 0.16 3.48 14.34
CA LEU A 124 -0.73 3.27 13.19
C LEU A 124 -1.23 1.83 13.19
N ARG A 125 -2.49 1.62 12.83
CA ARG A 125 -3.08 0.28 12.66
C ARG A 125 -4.05 0.22 11.49
N CYS A 126 -3.83 -0.71 10.58
CA CYS A 126 -4.70 -1.01 9.45
C CYS A 126 -5.06 -2.50 9.43
N GLN A 127 -6.26 -2.83 8.96
CA GLN A 127 -6.66 -4.21 8.65
C GLN A 127 -7.02 -4.30 7.17
N TYR A 128 -6.49 -5.31 6.49
CA TYR A 128 -6.81 -5.67 5.11
C TYR A 128 -7.41 -7.09 5.07
N LYS A 129 -8.49 -7.26 4.29
CA LYS A 129 -9.13 -8.57 4.09
C LYS A 129 -8.63 -9.20 2.80
N TYR A 130 -7.86 -10.27 2.91
CA TYR A 130 -7.24 -10.93 1.76
C TYR A 130 -7.85 -12.33 1.52
N PRO A 131 -8.45 -12.61 0.36
CA PRO A 131 -9.05 -13.92 0.11
C PRO A 131 -8.04 -15.07 0.04
N GLN A 132 -8.47 -16.27 0.45
CA GLN A 132 -7.67 -17.49 0.27
C GLN A 132 -7.75 -18.03 -1.17
N ARG A 133 -8.84 -17.72 -1.88
CA ARG A 133 -9.05 -18.05 -3.29
C ARG A 133 -8.37 -17.01 -4.19
N ALA A 134 -8.12 -17.36 -5.44
CA ALA A 134 -7.63 -16.42 -6.43
C ALA A 134 -8.56 -15.19 -6.54
N PHE A 135 -7.97 -14.00 -6.49
CA PHE A 135 -8.70 -12.75 -6.56
C PHE A 135 -9.39 -12.61 -7.94
N PRO A 136 -10.71 -12.31 -7.98
CA PRO A 136 -11.52 -12.41 -9.20
C PRO A 136 -11.44 -11.16 -10.09
N TYR A 137 -10.23 -10.79 -10.54
CA TYR A 137 -9.99 -9.57 -11.33
C TYR A 137 -10.85 -9.49 -12.60
N GLU A 138 -10.85 -10.54 -13.42
CA GLU A 138 -11.54 -10.55 -14.71
C GLU A 138 -13.07 -10.54 -14.56
N ASP A 139 -13.62 -11.26 -13.57
CA ASP A 139 -15.06 -11.26 -13.28
C ASP A 139 -15.53 -9.88 -12.83
N LEU A 140 -14.79 -9.23 -11.93
CA LEU A 140 -15.09 -7.86 -11.50
C LEU A 140 -15.13 -6.87 -12.67
N ILE A 141 -14.17 -6.95 -13.58
CA ILE A 141 -14.12 -6.07 -14.77
C ILE A 141 -15.28 -6.39 -15.72
N ALA A 142 -15.43 -7.65 -16.13
CA ALA A 142 -16.40 -8.06 -17.14
C ALA A 142 -17.85 -7.84 -16.67
N THR A 143 -18.15 -8.18 -15.43
CA THR A 143 -19.51 -8.06 -14.88
C THR A 143 -19.90 -6.61 -14.67
N ASN A 144 -19.00 -5.74 -14.15
CA ASN A 144 -19.32 -4.31 -14.02
C ASN A 144 -19.45 -3.61 -15.37
N ALA A 145 -18.62 -3.95 -16.37
CA ALA A 145 -18.72 -3.39 -17.71
C ALA A 145 -20.04 -3.76 -18.43
N ALA A 146 -20.65 -4.89 -18.08
CA ALA A 146 -21.92 -5.33 -18.63
C ALA A 146 -23.15 -4.68 -17.96
N ARG A 147 -22.99 -4.09 -16.77
CA ARG A 147 -24.10 -3.49 -16.00
C ARG A 147 -24.41 -2.07 -16.48
N GLY A 148 -25.70 -1.74 -16.51
CA GLY A 148 -26.19 -0.41 -16.77
C GLY A 148 -26.18 0.50 -15.53
N LYS A 149 -26.36 1.80 -15.75
CA LYS A 149 -26.42 2.82 -14.69
C LYS A 149 -27.56 2.65 -13.68
N GLN A 150 -28.58 1.85 -14.01
CA GLN A 150 -29.73 1.59 -13.15
C GLN A 150 -29.54 0.34 -12.27
N GLU A 151 -28.47 -0.42 -12.49
CA GLU A 151 -28.11 -1.59 -11.70
C GLU A 151 -27.13 -1.19 -10.59
N PHE A 152 -27.11 -1.95 -9.50
CA PHE A 152 -26.10 -1.78 -8.46
C PHE A 152 -24.71 -2.18 -8.97
N GLU A 153 -23.66 -1.64 -8.37
CA GLU A 153 -22.27 -2.09 -8.58
C GLU A 153 -22.14 -3.58 -8.25
N TYR A 154 -21.28 -4.30 -8.96
CA TYR A 154 -20.93 -5.68 -8.64
C TYR A 154 -19.70 -5.66 -7.75
N GLU A 155 -19.89 -6.03 -6.49
CA GLU A 155 -18.88 -5.90 -5.43
C GLU A 155 -18.03 -7.16 -5.28
N LEU A 156 -16.86 -7.02 -4.67
CA LEU A 156 -16.00 -8.17 -4.38
C LEU A 156 -16.73 -9.23 -3.54
N LEU A 157 -17.63 -8.82 -2.63
CA LEU A 157 -18.48 -9.75 -1.88
C LEU A 157 -19.40 -10.60 -2.76
N ASP A 158 -19.91 -10.04 -3.87
CA ASP A 158 -20.87 -10.73 -4.74
C ASP A 158 -20.22 -11.88 -5.54
N THR A 159 -18.89 -11.85 -5.69
CA THR A 159 -18.12 -12.89 -6.39
C THR A 159 -18.06 -14.22 -5.65
N GLY A 160 -18.46 -14.22 -4.37
CA GLY A 160 -18.33 -15.38 -3.49
C GLY A 160 -16.88 -15.67 -3.05
N VAL A 161 -15.91 -14.81 -3.37
CA VAL A 161 -14.50 -15.06 -3.00
C VAL A 161 -14.30 -15.25 -1.49
N PHE A 162 -15.16 -14.64 -0.68
CA PHE A 162 -15.19 -14.71 0.78
C PHE A 162 -16.11 -15.80 1.37
N GLU A 163 -16.78 -16.61 0.54
CA GLU A 163 -17.66 -17.69 1.02
C GLU A 163 -16.91 -18.67 1.93
N ASP A 164 -17.62 -19.26 2.89
CA ASP A 164 -17.10 -20.15 3.93
C ASP A 164 -16.02 -19.51 4.82
N ASP A 165 -16.05 -18.19 5.00
CA ASP A 165 -15.05 -17.42 5.74
C ASP A 165 -13.62 -17.60 5.23
N ARG A 166 -13.45 -17.96 3.93
CA ARG A 166 -12.13 -18.26 3.33
C ARG A 166 -11.33 -17.02 2.98
N TYR A 167 -10.90 -16.31 4.02
CA TYR A 167 -10.01 -15.17 3.93
C TYR A 167 -9.07 -15.08 5.13
N PHE A 168 -8.10 -14.18 5.00
CA PHE A 168 -7.24 -13.73 6.07
C PHE A 168 -7.64 -12.32 6.48
N ASP A 169 -7.78 -12.08 7.77
CA ASP A 169 -7.61 -10.72 8.29
C ASP A 169 -6.11 -10.49 8.46
N VAL A 170 -5.57 -9.53 7.71
CA VAL A 170 -4.17 -9.13 7.80
C VAL A 170 -4.10 -7.77 8.47
N ILE A 171 -3.50 -7.73 9.65
CA ILE A 171 -3.34 -6.52 10.45
C ILE A 171 -1.90 -6.04 10.29
N VAL A 172 -1.75 -4.77 9.94
CA VAL A 172 -0.48 -4.07 9.84
C VAL A 172 -0.45 -2.99 10.90
N GLU A 173 0.55 -3.05 11.76
CA GLU A 173 0.79 -2.07 12.81
C GLU A 173 2.16 -1.44 12.63
N TYR A 174 2.22 -0.13 12.88
CA TYR A 174 3.49 0.58 13.03
C TYR A 174 3.55 1.23 14.40
N ALA A 175 4.70 1.11 15.06
CA ALA A 175 4.97 1.77 16.33
C ALA A 175 6.34 2.44 16.28
N LYS A 176 6.41 3.67 16.79
CA LYS A 176 7.63 4.47 16.86
C LYS A 176 8.22 4.46 18.25
N ALA A 177 9.46 4.02 18.39
CA ALA A 177 10.25 4.27 19.59
C ALA A 177 10.81 5.70 19.56
N ASP A 178 11.24 6.16 18.38
CA ASP A 178 11.64 7.53 18.05
C ASP A 178 11.15 7.90 16.63
N HIS A 179 11.39 9.11 16.14
CA HIS A 179 10.92 9.60 14.84
C HIS A 179 11.42 8.80 13.63
N ASP A 180 12.60 8.19 13.74
CA ASP A 180 13.30 7.38 12.73
C ASP A 180 13.51 5.91 13.16
N ASP A 181 13.02 5.52 14.34
CA ASP A 181 13.00 4.13 14.82
C ASP A 181 11.56 3.59 14.80
N ILE A 182 11.27 2.80 13.76
CA ILE A 182 9.92 2.35 13.42
C ILE A 182 9.88 0.82 13.35
N LEU A 183 8.98 0.24 14.13
CA LEU A 183 8.66 -1.18 14.08
C LEU A 183 7.40 -1.41 13.24
N MET A 184 7.47 -2.33 12.28
CA MET A 184 6.31 -2.87 11.56
C MET A 184 5.97 -4.25 12.13
N LEU A 185 4.74 -4.42 12.63
CA LEU A 185 4.22 -5.71 13.09
C LEU A 185 3.13 -6.20 12.13
N LEU A 186 3.28 -7.44 11.69
CA LEU A 186 2.34 -8.11 10.80
C LEU A 186 1.66 -9.26 11.54
N THR A 187 0.33 -9.22 11.62
CA THR A 187 -0.49 -10.31 12.18
C THR A 187 -1.48 -10.80 11.15
N ALA A 188 -1.43 -12.08 10.79
CA ALA A 188 -2.41 -12.71 9.92
C ALA A 188 -3.30 -13.66 10.70
N ILE A 189 -4.61 -13.53 10.54
CA ILE A 189 -5.62 -14.40 11.14
C ILE A 189 -6.32 -15.14 10.01
N ASN A 190 -6.09 -16.45 9.92
CA ASN A 190 -6.88 -17.32 9.04
C ASN A 190 -8.30 -17.44 9.61
N ARG A 191 -9.29 -16.92 8.88
CA ARG A 191 -10.71 -17.00 9.27
C ARG A 191 -11.40 -18.26 8.77
N GLY A 192 -10.81 -18.91 7.77
CA GLY A 192 -11.38 -20.08 7.13
C GLY A 192 -11.30 -21.34 8.01
N PRO A 193 -12.10 -22.36 7.68
CA PRO A 193 -12.16 -23.60 8.45
C PRO A 193 -10.91 -24.48 8.28
N ASP A 194 -10.17 -24.30 7.18
CA ASP A 194 -9.02 -25.13 6.81
C ASP A 194 -7.69 -24.38 6.94
N THR A 195 -6.61 -25.14 7.09
CA THR A 195 -5.25 -24.57 7.00
C THR A 195 -5.02 -24.03 5.58
N ALA A 196 -4.58 -22.78 5.48
CA ALA A 196 -4.29 -22.11 4.21
C ALA A 196 -2.89 -21.47 4.24
N THR A 197 -2.24 -21.42 3.08
CA THR A 197 -0.91 -20.81 2.94
C THR A 197 -1.06 -19.31 2.68
N LEU A 198 -0.25 -18.51 3.38
CA LEU A 198 -0.12 -17.08 3.13
C LEU A 198 1.36 -16.72 3.14
N HIS A 199 1.83 -16.09 2.08
CA HIS A 199 3.13 -15.46 2.01
C HIS A 199 2.99 -13.98 2.32
N MET A 200 3.80 -13.48 3.25
CA MET A 200 3.84 -12.07 3.65
C MET A 200 5.22 -11.52 3.36
N LEU A 201 5.27 -10.41 2.63
CA LEU A 201 6.49 -9.79 2.13
C LEU A 201 6.49 -8.31 2.51
N PRO A 202 7.05 -7.94 3.68
CA PRO A 202 7.40 -6.55 3.95
C PRO A 202 8.39 -6.10 2.88
N THR A 203 8.04 -5.06 2.13
CA THR A 203 8.77 -4.64 0.94
C THR A 203 9.24 -3.21 1.14
N LEU A 204 10.55 -3.00 1.01
CA LEU A 204 11.21 -1.69 1.13
C LEU A 204 11.76 -1.28 -0.24
N TRP A 205 11.45 -0.08 -0.71
CA TRP A 205 11.94 0.43 -1.99
C TRP A 205 12.14 1.94 -1.98
N CYS A 206 13.02 2.42 -2.87
CA CYS A 206 13.15 3.84 -3.13
C CYS A 206 12.30 4.24 -4.33
N ARG A 207 11.55 5.34 -4.22
CA ARG A 207 10.83 5.93 -5.36
C ARG A 207 11.82 6.24 -6.48
N ASN A 208 11.46 5.87 -7.70
CA ASN A 208 12.32 6.11 -8.84
C ASN A 208 12.31 7.59 -9.22
N THR A 209 13.34 8.33 -8.82
CA THR A 209 13.52 9.75 -9.19
C THR A 209 14.63 9.96 -10.22
N TRP A 210 15.52 8.99 -10.40
CA TRP A 210 16.72 9.09 -11.25
C TRP A 210 16.45 8.80 -12.73
N SER A 211 15.32 8.19 -13.09
CA SER A 211 15.04 7.82 -14.49
C SER A 211 14.48 8.97 -15.33
N TRP A 212 14.23 10.14 -14.74
CA TRP A 212 13.44 11.22 -15.35
C TRP A 212 14.24 12.41 -15.90
N GLY A 213 15.57 12.33 -15.93
CA GLY A 213 16.42 13.26 -16.69
C GLY A 213 17.29 14.23 -15.86
N ASP A 214 17.13 14.25 -14.54
CA ASP A 214 18.05 14.97 -13.65
C ASP A 214 19.22 14.05 -13.26
N GLU A 215 20.44 14.58 -13.12
CA GLU A 215 21.61 13.84 -12.60
C GLU A 215 21.45 13.56 -11.09
N VAL A 216 20.48 12.71 -10.76
CA VAL A 216 20.20 12.27 -9.39
C VAL A 216 20.92 10.95 -9.15
N ALA A 217 21.72 10.89 -8.09
CA ALA A 217 22.38 9.66 -7.69
C ALA A 217 21.33 8.61 -7.29
N LYS A 218 21.44 7.41 -7.88
CA LYS A 218 20.54 6.29 -7.58
C LYS A 218 20.82 5.76 -6.15
N PRO A 219 19.79 5.59 -5.30
CA PRO A 219 19.93 4.94 -4.01
C PRO A 219 20.38 3.47 -4.15
N VAL A 220 21.05 2.97 -3.12
CA VAL A 220 21.53 1.58 -3.08
C VAL A 220 20.86 0.86 -1.92
N LEU A 221 20.29 -0.32 -2.22
CA LEU A 221 19.81 -1.28 -1.23
C LEU A 221 20.74 -2.49 -1.31
N GLU A 222 21.40 -2.81 -0.19
CA GLU A 222 22.35 -3.93 -0.11
C GLU A 222 22.05 -4.78 1.13
N GLN A 223 22.30 -6.08 1.03
CA GLN A 223 22.28 -6.96 2.20
C GLN A 223 23.33 -6.46 3.21
N ALA A 224 22.91 -6.33 4.47
CA ALA A 224 23.79 -5.95 5.56
C ALA A 224 23.94 -7.10 6.55
N ASP A 225 25.03 -7.09 7.30
CA ASP A 225 25.20 -7.98 8.44
C ASP A 225 24.14 -7.62 9.50
N GLY A 226 23.43 -8.63 9.96
CA GLY A 226 22.38 -8.51 10.98
C GLY A 226 22.64 -9.46 12.15
N GLU A 227 21.74 -9.43 13.14
CA GLU A 227 21.76 -10.46 14.19
C GLU A 227 21.51 -11.85 13.59
N PRO A 228 22.12 -12.92 14.15
CA PRO A 228 21.89 -14.28 13.67
C PRO A 228 20.39 -14.62 13.62
N GLY A 229 19.91 -15.02 12.44
CA GLY A 229 18.50 -15.36 12.22
C GLY A 229 17.63 -14.20 11.71
N LEU A 230 18.18 -12.99 11.60
CA LEU A 230 17.51 -11.85 10.98
C LEU A 230 18.14 -11.51 9.63
N ALA A 231 17.29 -11.18 8.66
CA ALA A 231 17.73 -10.54 7.43
C ALA A 231 17.86 -9.02 7.69
N SER A 232 18.94 -8.42 7.22
CA SER A 232 19.14 -6.98 7.32
C SER A 232 19.47 -6.40 5.95
N VAL A 233 18.89 -5.23 5.68
CA VAL A 233 19.12 -4.46 4.45
C VAL A 233 19.60 -3.08 4.87
N ARG A 234 20.69 -2.60 4.26
CA ARG A 234 21.13 -1.22 4.38
C ARG A 234 20.68 -0.46 3.15
N VAL A 235 20.01 0.66 3.38
CA VAL A 235 19.70 1.64 2.34
C VAL A 235 20.71 2.77 2.45
N ARG A 236 21.27 3.19 1.33
CA ARG A 236 22.03 4.45 1.21
C ARG A 236 21.29 5.35 0.25
N HIS A 237 20.70 6.42 0.76
CA HIS A 237 19.97 7.36 -0.06
C HIS A 237 20.66 8.73 0.00
N PRO A 238 21.02 9.37 -1.15
CA PRO A 238 21.82 10.60 -1.16
C PRO A 238 21.26 11.74 -0.30
N GLU A 239 19.93 11.81 -0.15
CA GLU A 239 19.25 12.82 0.66
C GLU A 239 18.86 12.38 2.08
N LEU A 240 18.80 11.07 2.37
CA LEU A 240 18.37 10.57 3.69
C LEU A 240 19.54 10.10 4.56
N GLY A 241 20.72 9.87 3.97
CA GLY A 241 21.85 9.19 4.61
C GLY A 241 22.05 7.79 4.05
#